data_AF-G5EEU9-F1
#
_entry.id   AF-G5EEU9-F1
#
_cell.length_a   1.000
_cell.length_b   1.000
_cell.length_c   1.000
_cell.angle_alpha   90.00
_cell.angle_beta   90.00
_cell.angle_gamma   90.00
#
_symmetry.space_group_name_H-M   'P 1'
#
loop_
_entity.id
_entity.type
_entity.pdbx_description
1 polymer ?
#
loop_
_entity_poly.entity_id
_entity_poly.type
_entity_poly.pdbx_seq_one_letter_code
_entity_poly.pdbx_strand_id
1 'polypeptide(L)'
;MVASLVLANIFSKIGFCASFLANFFIIYLTVFFVENVVGTYKKMVIIFASLGIIFSIIEVLARPFAHNFNNYLMYFSFNFWMKSREIPEILIMVWAGLYATILAFITNQFVYRHSCLMATNLKKSFDGVGGVMLMMYPILPGALYSGSFYIFCLPDNAADSYVREEILINYGLVITEVPRFLALPYNPDNTVRWSSVYYFVGAVSIVSVHYAVIFYYGLKMHFNMKQQLLKFSSKNRKLQRQFFKALVFQSIGPTVFLIVPAVPVLLCPVIGSDFHLKFSWQTGWLYSLIGLYPPFDSISFMMIVTEYRKIIAERYLSFHLKRGMENKQINHYYIYTKKNVSSFVTIIV
;
A
#
# COMPACT_ATOMS: atom_id res chain seq x y z
N MET A 1 -23.50 15.42 3.23
CA MET A 1 -22.22 14.70 3.37
C MET A 1 -22.18 13.61 2.33
N VAL A 2 -21.24 13.67 1.40
CA VAL A 2 -21.35 12.94 0.12
C VAL A 2 -21.03 11.46 0.28
N ALA A 3 -21.78 10.60 -0.41
CA ALA A 3 -21.63 9.13 -0.37
C ALA A 3 -20.17 8.69 -0.63
N SER A 4 -19.43 9.41 -1.48
CA SER A 4 -18.01 9.21 -1.77
C SER A 4 -17.12 9.28 -0.52
N LEU A 5 -17.40 10.22 0.39
CA LEU A 5 -16.64 10.41 1.63
C LEU A 5 -16.91 9.29 2.63
N VAL A 6 -18.19 8.89 2.75
CA VAL A 6 -18.57 7.75 3.61
C VAL A 6 -17.87 6.49 3.12
N LEU A 7 -17.91 6.26 1.80
CA LEU A 7 -17.26 5.13 1.15
C LEU A 7 -15.75 5.13 1.40
N ALA A 8 -15.08 6.26 1.19
CA ALA A 8 -13.65 6.39 1.43
C ALA A 8 -13.27 6.10 2.89
N ASN A 9 -14.04 6.62 3.85
CA ASN A 9 -13.79 6.40 5.26
C ASN A 9 -13.99 4.93 5.69
N ILE A 10 -14.97 4.24 5.10
CA ILE A 10 -15.16 2.80 5.34
C ILE A 10 -13.99 2.02 4.75
N PHE A 11 -13.61 2.28 3.49
CA PHE A 11 -12.50 1.58 2.85
C PHE A 11 -11.16 1.82 3.55
N SER A 12 -10.83 3.05 3.94
CA SER A 12 -9.58 3.32 4.66
C SER A 12 -9.54 2.64 6.03
N LYS A 13 -10.67 2.50 6.75
CA LYS A 13 -10.73 1.75 8.02
C LYS A 13 -10.55 0.25 7.82
N ILE A 14 -11.23 -0.33 6.82
CA ILE A 14 -11.08 -1.75 6.47
C ILE A 14 -9.65 -2.02 5.99
N GLY A 15 -9.12 -1.17 5.12
CA GLY A 15 -7.76 -1.22 4.62
C GLY A 15 -6.73 -1.14 5.74
N PHE A 16 -6.95 -0.27 6.73
CA PHE A 16 -6.12 -0.20 7.93
C PHE A 16 -6.12 -1.50 8.73
N CYS A 17 -7.30 -2.02 9.10
CA CYS A 17 -7.38 -3.25 9.88
C CYS A 17 -6.76 -4.44 9.12
N ALA A 18 -7.06 -4.56 7.83
CA ALA A 18 -6.50 -5.61 6.98
C ALA A 18 -4.98 -5.47 6.85
N SER A 19 -4.49 -4.26 6.58
CA SER A 19 -3.05 -3.96 6.46
C SER A 19 -2.33 -4.30 7.74
N PHE A 20 -2.81 -3.80 8.88
CA PHE A 20 -2.19 -4.03 10.18
C PHE A 20 -2.10 -5.52 10.49
N LEU A 21 -3.21 -6.26 10.37
CA LEU A 21 -3.26 -7.68 10.67
C LEU A 21 -2.41 -8.52 9.71
N ALA A 22 -2.58 -8.34 8.40
CA ALA A 22 -1.87 -9.14 7.39
C ALA A 22 -0.36 -8.87 7.41
N ASN A 23 0.05 -7.60 7.51
CA ASN A 23 1.46 -7.23 7.53
C ASN A 23 2.15 -7.60 8.85
N PHE A 24 1.47 -7.45 9.99
CA PHE A 24 2.04 -7.92 11.26
C PHE A 24 2.19 -9.44 11.26
N PHE A 25 1.20 -10.16 10.71
CA PHE A 25 1.24 -11.62 10.64
C PHE A 25 2.34 -12.15 9.72
N ILE A 26 2.51 -11.58 8.51
CA ILE A 26 3.60 -11.99 7.62
C ILE A 26 4.96 -11.68 8.24
N ILE A 27 5.14 -10.55 8.94
CA ILE A 27 6.38 -10.24 9.66
C ILE A 27 6.63 -11.29 10.73
N TYR A 28 5.64 -11.61 11.56
CA TYR A 28 5.73 -12.64 12.59
C TYR A 28 6.15 -13.99 12.00
N LEU A 29 5.48 -14.45 10.92
CA LEU A 29 5.85 -15.69 10.25
C LEU A 29 7.28 -15.65 9.69
N THR A 30 7.63 -14.55 9.02
CA THR A 30 8.93 -14.36 8.39
C THR A 30 10.06 -14.41 9.41
N VAL A 31 9.89 -13.73 10.55
CA VAL A 31 10.92 -13.65 11.60
C VAL A 31 11.09 -15.00 12.29
N PHE A 32 10.00 -15.63 12.73
CA PHE A 32 10.06 -16.73 13.69
C PHE A 32 9.98 -18.14 13.08
N PHE A 33 9.42 -18.31 11.87
CA PHE A 33 9.10 -19.65 11.35
C PHE A 33 9.67 -19.92 9.95
N VAL A 34 9.92 -18.88 9.16
CA VAL A 34 10.39 -19.04 7.79
C VAL A 34 11.90 -19.25 7.76
N GLU A 35 12.31 -20.38 7.18
CA GLU A 35 13.71 -20.84 7.15
C GLU A 35 14.33 -20.72 5.75
N ASN A 36 13.57 -20.97 4.68
CA ASN A 36 14.12 -21.04 3.33
C ASN A 36 14.18 -19.68 2.62
N VAL A 37 13.48 -18.68 3.15
CA VAL A 37 13.56 -17.28 2.70
C VAL A 37 14.69 -16.59 3.49
N VAL A 38 15.85 -16.40 2.86
CA VAL A 38 17.07 -15.93 3.56
C VAL A 38 17.66 -14.65 2.97
N GLY A 39 18.58 -14.04 3.71
CA GLY A 39 19.42 -12.93 3.26
C GLY A 39 18.64 -11.66 2.93
N THR A 40 19.07 -10.96 1.88
CA THR A 40 18.49 -9.69 1.42
C THR A 40 16.99 -9.82 1.15
N TYR A 41 16.54 -10.95 0.60
CA TYR A 41 15.13 -11.12 0.29
C TYR A 41 14.25 -11.20 1.55
N LYS A 42 14.70 -11.89 2.61
CA LYS A 42 14.00 -11.93 3.91
C LYS A 42 13.81 -10.51 4.46
N LYS A 43 14.86 -9.70 4.39
CA LYS A 43 14.83 -8.29 4.83
C LYS A 43 13.84 -7.46 4.01
N MET A 44 13.81 -7.63 2.68
CA MET A 44 12.86 -6.93 1.81
C MET A 44 11.40 -7.23 2.17
N VAL A 45 11.05 -8.50 2.45
CA VAL A 45 9.69 -8.87 2.87
C VAL A 45 9.30 -8.17 4.16
N ILE A 46 10.17 -8.17 5.17
CA ILE A 46 9.90 -7.52 6.47
C ILE A 46 9.75 -6.00 6.30
N ILE A 47 10.69 -5.35 5.62
CA ILE A 47 10.66 -3.89 5.43
C ILE A 47 9.41 -3.46 4.66
N PHE A 48 9.04 -4.21 3.61
CA PHE A 48 7.87 -3.88 2.82
C PHE A 48 6.56 -4.02 3.61
N ALA A 49 6.43 -5.08 4.41
CA ALA A 49 5.30 -5.24 5.31
C ALA A 49 5.23 -4.12 6.36
N SER A 50 6.38 -3.73 6.95
CA SER A 50 6.44 -2.60 7.88
C SER A 50 6.03 -1.28 7.21
N LEU A 51 6.48 -1.04 5.97
CA LEU A 51 6.08 0.13 5.19
C LEU A 51 4.56 0.13 4.95
N GLY A 52 3.96 -1.04 4.69
CA GLY A 52 2.51 -1.21 4.57
C GLY A 52 1.74 -0.82 5.83
N ILE A 53 2.27 -1.17 7.01
CA ILE A 53 1.69 -0.77 8.30
C ILE A 53 1.78 0.75 8.47
N ILE A 54 2.97 1.33 8.26
CA ILE A 54 3.20 2.79 8.38
C ILE A 54 2.27 3.55 7.44
N PHE A 55 2.18 3.13 6.17
CA PHE A 55 1.30 3.73 5.19
C PHE A 55 -0.16 3.75 5.65
N SER A 56 -0.66 2.63 6.16
CA SER A 56 -2.04 2.54 6.64
C SER A 56 -2.32 3.39 7.89
N ILE A 57 -1.34 3.52 8.80
CA ILE A 57 -1.46 4.42 9.96
C ILE A 57 -1.55 5.87 9.48
N ILE A 58 -0.63 6.28 8.61
CA ILE A 58 -0.60 7.63 8.06
C ILE A 58 -1.86 7.93 7.26
N GLU A 59 -2.41 6.99 6.49
CA GLU A 59 -3.67 7.19 5.76
C GLU A 59 -4.84 7.49 6.71
N VAL A 60 -4.98 6.72 7.79
CA VAL A 60 -6.04 6.94 8.79
C VAL A 60 -5.87 8.26 9.53
N LEU A 61 -4.63 8.65 9.84
CA LEU A 61 -4.34 9.93 10.50
C LEU A 61 -4.53 11.11 9.54
N ALA A 62 -4.00 11.03 8.32
CA ALA A 62 -4.07 12.09 7.32
C ALA A 62 -5.49 12.31 6.81
N ARG A 63 -6.32 11.26 6.74
CA ARG A 63 -7.66 11.25 6.11
C ARG A 63 -7.64 11.99 4.77
N PRO A 64 -6.74 11.62 3.85
CA PRO A 64 -6.54 12.34 2.60
C PRO A 64 -7.77 12.14 1.71
N PHE A 65 -8.15 13.19 1.00
CA PHE A 65 -9.18 13.15 -0.01
C PHE A 65 -8.77 14.01 -1.19
N ALA A 66 -9.43 13.80 -2.32
CA ALA A 66 -9.18 14.57 -3.51
C ALA A 66 -10.45 14.95 -4.25
N HIS A 67 -10.35 16.03 -4.99
CA HIS A 67 -11.36 16.46 -5.93
C HIS A 67 -10.67 16.93 -7.20
N ASN A 68 -11.13 16.42 -8.33
CA ASN A 68 -10.76 16.91 -9.65
C ASN A 68 -11.90 17.78 -10.18
N PHE A 69 -11.64 19.05 -10.46
CA PHE A 69 -12.61 19.85 -11.21
C PHE A 69 -11.98 20.69 -12.31
N ASN A 70 -12.50 20.50 -13.51
CA ASN A 70 -11.92 20.97 -14.76
C ASN A 70 -10.40 20.67 -14.79
N ASN A 71 -9.59 21.72 -14.80
CA ASN A 71 -8.13 21.63 -14.86
C ASN A 71 -7.48 21.60 -13.46
N TYR A 72 -8.22 21.40 -12.37
CA TYR A 72 -7.65 21.39 -11.03
C TYR A 72 -7.67 20.00 -10.39
N LEU A 73 -6.67 19.78 -9.54
CA LEU A 73 -6.63 18.70 -8.57
C LEU A 73 -6.38 19.28 -7.19
N MET A 74 -7.36 19.13 -6.28
CA MET A 74 -7.25 19.53 -4.89
C MET A 74 -7.06 18.29 -4.05
N TYR A 75 -6.03 18.29 -3.22
CA TYR A 75 -5.88 17.35 -2.13
C TYR A 75 -6.21 18.06 -0.83
N PHE A 76 -6.95 17.40 0.05
CA PHE A 76 -7.33 17.99 1.33
C PHE A 76 -7.63 16.94 2.38
N SER A 77 -7.67 17.37 3.63
CA SER A 77 -7.89 16.48 4.76
C SER A 77 -9.29 16.64 5.36
N PHE A 78 -9.93 15.51 5.69
CA PHE A 78 -11.08 15.48 6.60
C PHE A 78 -10.69 15.25 8.08
N ASN A 79 -9.43 15.52 8.40
CA ASN A 79 -8.93 15.53 9.77
C ASN A 79 -9.28 16.89 10.41
N PHE A 80 -10.43 16.93 11.10
CA PHE A 80 -10.89 18.11 11.85
C PHE A 80 -10.71 17.98 13.37
N TRP A 81 -10.32 16.79 13.85
CA TRP A 81 -10.07 16.54 15.28
C TRP A 81 -8.72 17.09 15.77
N MET A 82 -7.78 17.40 14.85
CA MET A 82 -6.49 18.01 15.18
C MET A 82 -6.65 19.52 15.13
N LYS A 83 -6.22 20.21 16.19
CA LYS A 83 -6.38 21.67 16.28
C LYS A 83 -5.48 22.45 15.31
N SER A 84 -4.31 21.90 14.95
CA SER A 84 -3.39 22.52 13.98
C SER A 84 -3.76 22.07 12.56
N ARG A 85 -3.71 23.00 11.60
CA ARG A 85 -3.87 22.72 10.16
C ARG A 85 -2.60 22.15 9.53
N GLU A 86 -1.44 22.57 10.04
CA GLU A 86 -0.13 22.16 9.53
C GLU A 86 0.09 20.65 9.70
N ILE A 87 -0.41 20.06 10.78
CA ILE A 87 -0.22 18.63 11.05
C ILE A 87 -0.93 17.78 9.97
N PRO A 88 -2.23 17.94 9.69
CA PRO A 88 -2.86 17.24 8.57
C PRO A 88 -2.21 17.52 7.20
N GLU A 89 -1.72 18.73 6.93
CA GLU A 89 -1.00 19.04 5.68
C GLU A 89 0.29 18.23 5.56
N ILE A 90 1.11 18.19 6.61
CA ILE A 90 2.31 17.36 6.68
C ILE A 90 1.94 15.88 6.52
N LEU A 91 0.86 15.42 7.14
CA LEU A 91 0.40 14.04 7.03
C LEU A 91 -0.02 13.68 5.59
N ILE A 92 -0.70 14.56 4.86
CA ILE A 92 -1.04 14.35 3.44
C ILE A 92 0.25 14.31 2.59
N MET A 93 1.19 15.23 2.84
CA MET A 93 2.47 15.26 2.15
C MET A 93 3.26 13.96 2.36
N VAL A 94 3.34 13.48 3.60
CA VAL A 94 4.02 12.22 3.94
C VAL A 94 3.29 11.04 3.30
N TRP A 95 1.96 11.02 3.33
CA TRP A 95 1.15 9.99 2.68
C TRP A 95 1.44 9.91 1.17
N ALA A 96 1.51 11.05 0.48
CA ALA A 96 1.85 11.12 -0.93
C ALA A 96 3.29 10.60 -1.22
N GLY A 97 4.25 10.95 -0.36
CA GLY A 97 5.61 10.42 -0.46
C GLY A 97 5.70 8.92 -0.21
N LEU A 98 4.92 8.38 0.72
CA LEU A 98 4.86 6.95 1.01
C LEU A 98 4.29 6.16 -0.17
N TYR A 99 3.31 6.71 -0.90
CA TYR A 99 2.83 6.10 -2.15
C TYR A 99 3.98 5.89 -3.15
N ALA A 100 4.76 6.94 -3.43
CA ALA A 100 5.91 6.85 -4.32
C ALA A 100 7.01 5.92 -3.77
N THR A 101 7.22 5.91 -2.46
CA THR A 101 8.15 5.00 -1.77
C THR A 101 7.74 3.53 -1.98
N ILE A 102 6.45 3.21 -1.80
CA ILE A 102 5.93 1.85 -2.01
C ILE A 102 6.15 1.43 -3.46
N LEU A 103 5.81 2.29 -4.44
CA LEU A 103 6.00 2.02 -5.86
C LEU A 103 7.47 1.76 -6.21
N ALA A 104 8.38 2.58 -5.69
CA ALA A 104 9.81 2.40 -5.89
C ALA A 104 10.33 1.12 -5.22
N PHE A 105 9.80 0.76 -4.05
CA PHE A 105 10.19 -0.48 -3.37
C PHE A 105 9.76 -1.71 -4.17
N ILE A 106 8.55 -1.71 -4.74
CA ILE A 106 8.08 -2.78 -5.66
C ILE A 106 9.04 -2.91 -6.85
N THR A 107 9.43 -1.78 -7.44
CA THR A 107 10.38 -1.76 -8.55
C THR A 107 11.69 -2.44 -8.16
N ASN A 108 12.21 -2.14 -6.98
CA ASN A 108 13.43 -2.77 -6.47
C ASN A 108 13.26 -4.27 -6.23
N GLN A 109 12.08 -4.73 -5.79
CA GLN A 109 11.80 -6.16 -5.72
C GLN A 109 11.89 -6.82 -7.10
N PHE A 110 11.34 -6.20 -8.15
CA PHE A 110 11.46 -6.72 -9.52
C PHE A 110 12.91 -6.79 -10.01
N VAL A 111 13.69 -5.72 -9.79
CA VAL A 111 15.12 -5.68 -10.17
C VAL A 111 15.93 -6.74 -9.44
N TYR A 112 15.74 -6.85 -8.12
CA TYR A 112 16.41 -7.85 -7.29
C TYR A 112 16.06 -9.28 -7.72
N ARG A 113 14.77 -9.53 -7.98
CA ARG A 113 14.30 -10.84 -8.41
C ARG A 113 14.84 -11.26 -9.75
N HIS A 114 14.86 -10.35 -10.72
CA HIS A 114 15.49 -10.61 -12.00
C HIS A 114 16.96 -10.97 -11.82
N SER A 115 17.67 -10.22 -10.98
CA SER A 115 19.11 -10.44 -10.73
C SER A 115 19.39 -11.79 -10.08
N CYS A 116 18.52 -12.23 -9.17
CA CYS A 116 18.58 -13.56 -8.58
C CYS A 116 18.33 -14.67 -9.60
N LEU A 117 17.34 -14.51 -10.48
CA LEU A 117 16.95 -15.51 -11.47
C LEU A 117 17.99 -15.68 -12.58
N MET A 118 18.55 -14.58 -13.07
CA MET A 118 19.56 -14.62 -14.14
C MET A 118 20.95 -15.05 -13.65
N ALA A 119 21.12 -15.24 -12.33
CA ALA A 119 22.42 -15.48 -11.69
C ALA A 119 23.50 -14.44 -12.13
N THR A 120 23.07 -13.22 -12.41
CA THR A 120 23.96 -12.14 -12.88
C THR A 120 24.93 -11.73 -11.78
N ASN A 121 26.09 -11.19 -12.17
CA ASN A 121 27.04 -10.58 -11.24
C ASN A 121 26.39 -9.52 -10.32
N LEU A 122 25.30 -8.87 -10.77
CA LEU A 122 24.49 -7.98 -9.94
C LEU A 122 23.98 -8.62 -8.65
N LYS A 123 23.72 -9.93 -8.62
CA LYS A 123 23.28 -10.60 -7.39
C LYS A 123 24.32 -10.43 -6.28
N LYS A 124 25.61 -10.60 -6.60
CA LYS A 124 26.71 -10.40 -5.65
C LYS A 124 26.78 -8.95 -5.17
N SER A 125 26.41 -8.00 -6.03
CA SER A 125 26.31 -6.59 -5.65
C SER A 125 25.16 -6.30 -4.67
N PHE A 126 24.15 -7.17 -4.55
CA PHE A 126 23.04 -7.01 -3.62
C PHE A 126 23.20 -7.80 -2.31
N ASP A 127 24.36 -8.44 -2.13
CA ASP A 127 24.75 -9.00 -0.84
C ASP A 127 25.42 -7.91 0.01
N GLY A 128 25.21 -7.94 1.33
CA GLY A 128 25.78 -6.96 2.25
C GLY A 128 25.27 -5.52 2.02
N VAL A 129 26.20 -4.59 1.80
CA VAL A 129 25.93 -3.14 1.71
C VAL A 129 25.04 -2.79 0.53
N GLY A 130 25.24 -3.39 -0.64
CA GLY A 130 24.41 -3.05 -1.80
C GLY A 130 22.96 -3.51 -1.66
N GLY A 131 22.70 -4.57 -0.88
CA GLY A 131 21.34 -4.92 -0.48
C GLY A 131 20.69 -3.84 0.40
N VAL A 132 21.45 -3.25 1.34
CA VAL A 132 20.97 -2.13 2.15
C VAL A 132 20.70 -0.90 1.29
N MET A 133 21.61 -0.55 0.37
CA MET A 133 21.39 0.57 -0.55
C MET A 133 20.14 0.36 -1.41
N LEU A 134 19.91 -0.85 -1.92
CA LEU A 134 18.69 -1.18 -2.65
C LEU A 134 17.44 -1.01 -1.79
N MET A 135 17.48 -1.37 -0.51
CA MET A 135 16.33 -1.20 0.39
C MET A 135 16.10 0.25 0.80
N MET A 136 17.13 1.10 0.77
CA MET A 136 17.03 2.53 1.10
C MET A 136 16.69 3.42 -0.09
N TYR A 137 17.03 3.01 -1.32
CA TYR A 137 16.71 3.74 -2.55
C TYR A 137 15.28 4.28 -2.61
N PRO A 138 14.22 3.52 -2.24
CA PRO A 138 12.84 3.97 -2.36
C PRO A 138 12.49 5.26 -1.58
N ILE A 139 13.28 5.60 -0.56
CA ILE A 139 13.12 6.85 0.20
C ILE A 139 13.39 8.06 -0.70
N LEU A 140 14.31 7.97 -1.66
CA LEU A 140 14.65 9.07 -2.56
C LEU A 140 13.48 9.50 -3.46
N PRO A 141 12.86 8.63 -4.29
CA PRO A 141 11.69 9.03 -5.07
C PRO A 141 10.50 9.39 -4.16
N GLY A 142 10.39 8.78 -2.97
CA GLY A 142 9.42 9.19 -1.96
C GLY A 142 9.58 10.65 -1.52
N ALA A 143 10.81 11.04 -1.16
CA ALA A 143 11.16 12.40 -0.74
C ALA A 143 11.05 13.42 -1.88
N LEU A 144 11.42 13.03 -3.11
CA LEU A 144 11.22 13.87 -4.29
C LEU A 144 9.73 14.10 -4.57
N TYR A 145 8.92 13.06 -4.46
CA TYR A 145 7.47 13.16 -4.66
C TYR A 145 6.83 14.02 -3.57
N SER A 146 7.12 13.78 -2.29
CA SER A 146 6.56 14.59 -1.19
C SER A 146 7.06 16.03 -1.21
N GLY A 147 8.35 16.25 -1.47
CA GLY A 147 8.95 17.57 -1.55
C GLY A 147 8.40 18.40 -2.71
N SER A 148 8.30 17.80 -3.90
CA SER A 148 7.67 18.46 -5.05
C SER A 148 6.19 18.76 -4.81
N PHE A 149 5.44 17.81 -4.23
CA PHE A 149 4.05 18.01 -3.83
C PHE A 149 3.90 19.18 -2.86
N TYR A 150 4.74 19.24 -1.83
CA TYR A 150 4.69 20.34 -0.87
C TYR A 150 5.04 21.68 -1.51
N ILE A 151 6.17 21.77 -2.20
CA ILE A 151 6.66 23.07 -2.73
C ILE A 151 5.74 23.62 -3.83
N PHE A 152 5.25 22.75 -4.72
CA PHE A 152 4.57 23.19 -5.93
C PHE A 152 3.04 23.22 -5.84
N CYS A 153 2.45 22.62 -4.80
CA CYS A 153 1.01 22.56 -4.61
C CYS A 153 0.52 23.33 -3.38
N LEU A 154 1.33 24.21 -2.80
CA LEU A 154 0.86 25.10 -1.73
C LEU A 154 -0.31 25.96 -2.23
N PRO A 155 -1.33 26.21 -1.38
CA PRO A 155 -2.48 27.00 -1.76
C PRO A 155 -2.10 28.48 -1.95
N ASP A 156 -2.79 29.13 -2.89
CA ASP A 156 -2.75 30.59 -3.07
C ASP A 156 -4.18 31.14 -3.24
N ASN A 157 -4.31 32.46 -3.10
CA ASN A 157 -5.61 33.13 -3.13
C ASN A 157 -6.36 32.95 -4.46
N ALA A 158 -5.65 32.80 -5.58
CA ALA A 158 -6.26 32.64 -6.89
C ALA A 158 -6.85 31.23 -7.03
N ALA A 159 -6.08 30.20 -6.68
CA ALA A 159 -6.50 28.81 -6.68
C ALA A 159 -7.66 28.58 -5.70
N ASP A 160 -7.59 29.17 -4.50
CA ASP A 160 -8.67 29.10 -3.52
C ASP A 160 -9.96 29.73 -4.04
N SER A 161 -9.89 30.92 -4.61
CA SER A 161 -11.06 31.62 -5.16
C SER A 161 -11.71 30.81 -6.28
N TYR A 162 -10.90 30.15 -7.13
CA TYR A 162 -11.39 29.35 -8.25
C TYR A 162 -12.22 28.12 -7.80
N VAL A 163 -11.86 27.49 -6.69
CA VAL A 163 -12.51 26.24 -6.24
C VAL A 163 -13.43 26.42 -5.03
N ARG A 164 -13.52 27.64 -4.48
CA ARG A 164 -14.27 27.95 -3.25
C ARG A 164 -15.71 27.49 -3.30
N GLU A 165 -16.42 27.87 -4.34
CA GLU A 165 -17.84 27.54 -4.50
C GLU A 165 -18.04 26.04 -4.68
N GLU A 166 -17.20 25.39 -5.49
CA GLU A 166 -17.26 23.95 -5.74
C GLU A 166 -17.08 23.14 -4.44
N ILE A 167 -16.10 23.52 -3.60
CA ILE A 167 -15.83 22.86 -2.33
C ILE A 167 -16.96 23.11 -1.32
N LEU A 168 -17.52 24.31 -1.30
CA LEU A 168 -18.65 24.64 -0.44
C LEU A 168 -19.90 23.82 -0.83
N ILE A 169 -20.22 23.75 -2.13
CA ILE A 169 -21.39 23.02 -2.63
C ILE A 169 -21.23 21.51 -2.41
N ASN A 170 -20.08 20.94 -2.75
CA ASN A 170 -19.89 19.49 -2.68
C ASN A 170 -19.68 19.00 -1.25
N TYR A 171 -18.95 19.75 -0.42
CA TYR A 171 -18.50 19.25 0.88
C TYR A 171 -19.04 20.04 2.06
N GLY A 172 -19.66 21.21 1.85
CA GLY A 172 -20.07 22.10 2.93
C GLY A 172 -18.89 22.69 3.70
N LEU A 173 -17.73 22.79 3.06
CA LEU A 173 -16.48 23.22 3.70
C LEU A 173 -16.08 24.61 3.24
N VAL A 174 -15.62 25.44 4.18
CA VAL A 174 -14.94 26.70 3.87
C VAL A 174 -13.50 26.36 3.50
N ILE A 175 -13.13 26.56 2.24
CA ILE A 175 -11.84 26.08 1.71
C ILE A 175 -10.64 26.54 2.54
N THR A 176 -10.63 27.80 2.98
CA THR A 176 -9.53 28.39 3.76
C THR A 176 -9.40 27.76 5.14
N GLU A 177 -10.42 27.04 5.62
CA GLU A 177 -10.40 26.36 6.91
C GLU A 177 -9.88 24.93 6.87
N VAL A 178 -9.70 24.38 5.67
CA VAL A 178 -9.32 23.00 5.45
C VAL A 178 -7.82 22.90 5.08
N PRO A 179 -7.07 21.99 5.72
CA PRO A 179 -5.74 21.56 5.28
C PRO A 179 -5.75 21.13 3.82
N ARG A 180 -5.00 21.79 2.94
CA ARG A 180 -5.12 21.55 1.49
C ARG A 180 -3.85 21.83 0.67
N PHE A 181 -3.79 21.15 -0.46
CA PHE A 181 -2.85 21.40 -1.55
C PHE A 181 -3.63 21.52 -2.86
N LEU A 182 -3.20 22.43 -3.73
CA LEU A 182 -3.85 22.75 -5.00
C LEU A 182 -2.86 22.62 -6.14
N ALA A 183 -3.13 21.71 -7.08
CA ALA A 183 -2.40 21.56 -8.33
C ALA A 183 -3.28 22.04 -9.49
N LEU A 184 -2.95 23.21 -10.02
CA LEU A 184 -3.68 23.89 -11.10
C LEU A 184 -2.67 24.31 -12.18
N PRO A 185 -2.63 23.66 -13.36
CA PRO A 185 -1.67 23.98 -14.40
C PRO A 185 -1.97 25.28 -15.15
N TYR A 186 -3.20 25.81 -15.05
CA TYR A 186 -3.63 27.02 -15.76
C TYR A 186 -4.40 27.97 -14.84
N ASN A 187 -4.07 29.26 -14.88
CA ASN A 187 -4.88 30.30 -14.25
C ASN A 187 -6.23 30.48 -14.99
N PRO A 188 -7.20 31.20 -14.40
CA PRO A 188 -8.47 31.52 -15.07
C PRO A 188 -8.32 32.30 -16.38
N ASP A 189 -7.21 33.02 -16.57
CA ASP A 189 -6.86 33.74 -17.80
C ASP A 189 -6.11 32.85 -18.83
N ASN A 190 -6.07 31.53 -18.61
CA ASN A 190 -5.33 30.53 -19.39
C ASN A 190 -3.80 30.67 -19.37
N THR A 191 -3.23 31.51 -18.51
CA THR A 191 -1.77 31.55 -18.34
C THR A 191 -1.28 30.31 -17.60
N VAL A 192 -0.11 29.80 -18.00
CA VAL A 192 0.47 28.59 -17.43
C VAL A 192 1.00 28.84 -16.02
N ARG A 193 0.60 28.01 -15.07
CA ARG A 193 1.13 27.96 -13.71
C ARG A 193 2.26 26.93 -13.64
N TRP A 194 3.47 27.38 -13.90
CA TRP A 194 4.66 26.52 -13.99
C TRP A 194 4.91 25.66 -12.76
N SER A 195 4.58 26.12 -11.54
CA SER A 195 4.71 25.31 -10.32
C SER A 195 3.91 24.01 -10.42
N SER A 196 2.62 24.08 -10.73
CA SER A 196 1.77 22.91 -10.88
C SER A 196 2.18 22.05 -12.09
N VAL A 197 2.67 22.65 -13.17
CA VAL A 197 3.25 21.89 -14.30
C VAL A 197 4.46 21.08 -13.84
N TYR A 198 5.39 21.68 -13.09
CA TYR A 198 6.55 20.96 -12.53
C TYR A 198 6.12 19.82 -11.61
N TYR A 199 5.07 20.02 -10.80
CA TYR A 199 4.49 18.95 -10.00
C TYR A 199 3.97 17.80 -10.87
N PHE A 200 3.09 18.07 -11.84
CA PHE A 200 2.52 17.01 -12.69
C PHE A 200 3.61 16.26 -13.48
N VAL A 201 4.55 16.99 -14.09
CA VAL A 201 5.67 16.38 -14.82
C VAL A 201 6.51 15.50 -13.88
N GLY A 202 6.84 15.99 -12.69
CA GLY A 202 7.59 15.23 -11.68
C GLY A 202 6.85 13.97 -11.23
N ALA A 203 5.58 14.11 -10.83
CA ALA A 203 4.74 13.01 -10.36
C ALA A 203 4.55 11.93 -11.44
N VAL A 204 4.17 12.34 -12.65
CA VAL A 204 3.97 11.43 -13.79
C VAL A 204 5.27 10.75 -14.18
N SER A 205 6.40 11.48 -14.19
CA SER A 205 7.71 10.90 -14.51
C SER A 205 8.13 9.84 -13.48
N ILE A 206 8.00 10.14 -12.18
CA ILE A 206 8.33 9.19 -11.11
C ILE A 206 7.48 7.93 -11.24
N VAL A 207 6.16 8.07 -11.41
CA VAL A 207 5.26 6.91 -11.54
C VAL A 207 5.57 6.12 -12.80
N SER A 208 5.71 6.78 -13.95
CA SER A 208 5.92 6.14 -15.24
C SER A 208 7.26 5.40 -15.33
N VAL A 209 8.34 5.99 -14.83
CA VAL A 209 9.67 5.35 -14.82
C VAL A 209 9.64 4.06 -14.00
N HIS A 210 9.10 4.10 -12.78
CA HIS A 210 9.04 2.91 -11.93
C HIS A 210 8.15 1.81 -12.54
N TYR A 211 7.01 2.18 -13.13
CA TYR A 211 6.17 1.21 -13.84
C TYR A 211 6.82 0.62 -15.10
N ALA A 212 7.52 1.44 -15.89
CA ALA A 212 8.25 0.95 -17.06
C ALA A 212 9.31 -0.08 -16.65
N VAL A 213 10.02 0.17 -15.54
CA VAL A 213 11.01 -0.76 -14.97
C VAL A 213 10.34 -2.04 -14.46
N ILE A 214 9.24 -1.95 -13.71
CA ILE A 214 8.45 -3.12 -13.25
C ILE A 214 8.02 -3.97 -14.45
N PHE A 215 7.44 -3.34 -15.47
CA PHE A 215 6.93 -4.02 -16.67
C PHE A 215 8.07 -4.69 -17.45
N TYR A 216 9.17 -3.97 -17.71
CA TYR A 216 10.33 -4.50 -18.41
C TYR A 216 10.94 -5.71 -17.71
N TYR A 217 11.23 -5.61 -16.40
CA TYR A 217 11.80 -6.73 -15.64
C TYR A 217 10.80 -7.86 -15.45
N GLY A 218 9.51 -7.55 -15.31
CA GLY A 218 8.42 -8.54 -15.26
C GLY A 218 8.38 -9.40 -16.52
N LEU A 219 8.37 -8.78 -17.70
CA LEU A 219 8.43 -9.48 -18.99
C LEU A 219 9.72 -10.26 -19.15
N LYS A 220 10.88 -9.65 -18.86
CA LYS A 220 12.18 -10.30 -18.99
C LYS A 220 12.29 -11.54 -18.12
N MET A 221 11.79 -11.49 -16.88
CA MET A 221 11.73 -12.68 -16.03
C MET A 221 10.73 -13.71 -16.58
N HIS A 222 9.55 -13.30 -17.06
CA HIS A 222 8.55 -14.19 -17.63
C HIS A 222 9.12 -15.06 -18.76
N PHE A 223 9.74 -14.42 -19.76
CA PHE A 223 10.27 -15.13 -20.93
C PHE A 223 11.48 -16.01 -20.60
N ASN A 224 12.35 -15.55 -19.69
CA ASN A 224 13.59 -16.28 -19.39
C ASN A 224 13.42 -17.35 -18.30
N MET A 225 12.32 -17.34 -17.54
CA MET A 225 12.20 -18.17 -16.33
C MET A 225 12.39 -19.66 -16.62
N LYS A 226 11.74 -20.21 -17.66
CA LYS A 226 11.81 -21.66 -17.91
C LYS A 226 13.25 -22.12 -18.13
N GLN A 227 14.03 -21.37 -18.91
CA GLN A 227 15.41 -21.69 -19.21
C GLN A 227 16.33 -21.47 -18.01
N GLN A 228 16.21 -20.33 -17.32
CA GLN A 228 17.10 -20.03 -16.18
C GLN A 228 16.86 -20.95 -15.00
N LEU A 229 15.62 -21.38 -14.78
CA LEU A 229 15.27 -22.33 -13.72
C LEU A 229 16.02 -23.66 -13.84
N LEU A 230 16.40 -24.08 -15.06
CA LEU A 230 17.16 -25.32 -15.28
C LEU A 230 18.55 -25.28 -14.62
N LYS A 231 19.12 -24.10 -14.39
CA LYS A 231 20.42 -23.89 -13.76
C LYS A 231 20.42 -24.08 -12.24
N PHE A 232 19.23 -24.10 -11.63
CA PHE A 232 19.09 -24.24 -10.17
C PHE A 232 18.83 -25.70 -9.79
N SER A 233 19.27 -26.06 -8.57
CA SER A 233 18.90 -27.31 -7.90
C SER A 233 17.37 -27.43 -7.81
N SER A 234 16.84 -28.65 -7.69
CA SER A 234 15.39 -28.91 -7.66
C SER A 234 14.67 -28.08 -6.58
N LYS A 235 15.24 -28.01 -5.36
CA LYS A 235 14.71 -27.20 -4.25
C LYS A 235 14.71 -25.70 -4.59
N ASN A 236 15.84 -25.15 -5.02
CA ASN A 236 15.94 -23.72 -5.34
C ASN A 236 15.10 -23.35 -6.56
N ARG A 237 15.00 -24.23 -7.57
CA ARG A 237 14.16 -24.07 -8.74
C ARG A 237 12.69 -23.90 -8.37
N LYS A 238 12.20 -24.76 -7.48
CA LYS A 238 10.81 -24.68 -6.99
C LYS A 238 10.58 -23.37 -6.25
N LEU A 239 11.52 -22.97 -5.39
CA LEU A 239 11.43 -21.72 -4.63
C LEU A 239 11.45 -20.48 -5.53
N GLN A 240 12.39 -20.37 -6.47
CA GLN A 240 12.47 -19.26 -7.42
C GLN A 240 11.22 -19.16 -8.30
N ARG A 241 10.66 -20.29 -8.74
CA ARG A 241 9.40 -20.31 -9.49
C ARG A 241 8.23 -19.76 -8.67
N GLN A 242 8.13 -20.13 -7.39
CA GLN A 242 7.07 -19.63 -6.51
C GLN A 242 7.18 -18.14 -6.30
N PHE A 243 8.41 -17.66 -6.06
CA PHE A 243 8.69 -16.25 -5.92
C PHE A 243 8.37 -15.44 -7.17
N PHE A 244 8.69 -15.96 -8.36
CA PHE A 244 8.31 -15.30 -9.59
C PHE A 244 6.78 -15.27 -9.76
N LYS A 245 6.10 -16.40 -9.52
CA LYS A 245 4.63 -16.45 -9.59
C LYS A 245 3.99 -15.47 -8.60
N ALA A 246 4.53 -15.40 -7.39
CA ALA A 246 4.11 -14.45 -6.37
C ALA A 246 4.28 -13.03 -6.90
N LEU A 247 5.45 -12.70 -7.43
CA LEU A 247 5.75 -11.37 -7.94
C LEU A 247 4.87 -10.96 -9.14
N VAL A 248 4.61 -11.86 -10.10
CA VAL A 248 3.69 -11.58 -11.21
C VAL A 248 2.27 -11.35 -10.71
N PHE A 249 1.78 -12.20 -9.81
CA PHE A 249 0.46 -12.01 -9.24
C PHE A 249 0.40 -10.72 -8.41
N GLN A 250 1.46 -10.43 -7.66
CA GLN A 250 1.63 -9.18 -6.93
C GLN A 250 1.64 -8.01 -7.88
N SER A 251 2.20 -8.05 -9.10
CA SER A 251 2.15 -6.91 -10.05
C SER A 251 0.75 -6.54 -10.55
N ILE A 252 -0.22 -7.45 -10.46
CA ILE A 252 -1.63 -7.12 -10.68
C ILE A 252 -2.08 -6.11 -9.61
N GLY A 253 -1.61 -6.28 -8.37
CA GLY A 253 -1.88 -5.41 -7.23
C GLY A 253 -1.56 -3.94 -7.51
N PRO A 254 -0.31 -3.54 -7.78
CA PRO A 254 0.07 -2.19 -8.13
C PRO A 254 -0.77 -1.64 -9.29
N THR A 255 -0.99 -2.44 -10.34
CA THR A 255 -1.78 -1.99 -11.48
C THR A 255 -3.21 -1.60 -11.05
N VAL A 256 -3.89 -2.48 -10.33
CA VAL A 256 -5.29 -2.29 -9.90
C VAL A 256 -5.42 -1.26 -8.79
N PHE A 257 -4.55 -1.30 -7.79
CA PHE A 257 -4.69 -0.50 -6.56
C PHE A 257 -3.88 0.79 -6.58
N LEU A 258 -2.82 0.91 -7.38
CA LEU A 258 -1.95 2.10 -7.41
C LEU A 258 -2.04 2.89 -8.71
N ILE A 259 -2.19 2.24 -9.88
CA ILE A 259 -2.24 2.92 -11.19
C ILE A 259 -3.65 3.32 -11.57
N VAL A 260 -4.58 2.37 -11.57
CA VAL A 260 -5.97 2.65 -11.99
C VAL A 260 -6.58 3.81 -11.21
N PRO A 261 -6.30 3.98 -9.89
CA PRO A 261 -6.69 5.18 -9.16
C PRO A 261 -5.91 6.44 -9.54
N ALA A 262 -4.58 6.35 -9.69
CA ALA A 262 -3.73 7.52 -9.87
C ALA A 262 -3.81 8.15 -11.26
N VAL A 263 -3.92 7.33 -12.32
CA VAL A 263 -3.97 7.80 -13.72
C VAL A 263 -5.10 8.79 -13.97
N PRO A 264 -6.38 8.47 -13.70
CA PRO A 264 -7.46 9.43 -13.93
C PRO A 264 -7.28 10.68 -13.08
N VAL A 265 -6.80 10.56 -11.83
CA VAL A 265 -6.65 11.71 -10.95
C VAL A 265 -5.55 12.67 -11.41
N LEU A 266 -4.39 12.13 -11.82
CA LEU A 266 -3.25 12.94 -12.25
C LEU A 266 -3.40 13.46 -13.69
N LEU A 267 -4.09 12.72 -14.57
CA LEU A 267 -4.24 13.14 -15.97
C LEU A 267 -5.45 14.03 -16.22
N CYS A 268 -6.52 13.93 -15.42
CA CYS A 268 -7.72 14.74 -15.61
C CYS A 268 -7.43 16.26 -15.69
N PRO A 269 -6.57 16.85 -14.82
CA PRO A 269 -6.20 18.27 -14.90
C PRO A 269 -5.48 18.68 -16.19
N VAL A 270 -4.76 17.74 -16.80
CA VAL A 270 -3.97 17.97 -18.02
C VAL A 270 -4.86 17.81 -19.26
N ILE A 271 -5.61 16.70 -19.32
CA ILE A 271 -6.49 16.36 -20.45
C ILE A 271 -7.70 17.29 -20.51
N GLY A 272 -8.27 17.68 -19.36
CA GLY A 272 -9.43 18.56 -19.31
C GLY A 272 -9.20 19.89 -20.05
N SER A 273 -7.96 20.39 -20.02
CA SER A 273 -7.59 21.64 -20.66
C SER A 273 -7.56 21.51 -22.17
N ASP A 274 -6.91 20.46 -22.68
CA ASP A 274 -6.71 20.25 -24.12
C ASP A 274 -8.02 19.91 -24.84
N PHE A 275 -8.97 19.27 -24.14
CA PHE A 275 -10.26 18.86 -24.72
C PHE A 275 -11.44 19.74 -24.31
N HIS A 276 -11.21 20.83 -23.56
CA HIS A 276 -12.25 21.71 -23.01
C HIS A 276 -13.38 20.97 -22.26
N LEU A 277 -13.03 19.87 -21.59
CA LEU A 277 -13.99 19.04 -20.87
C LEU A 277 -14.19 19.60 -19.46
N LYS A 278 -15.45 19.87 -19.12
CA LYS A 278 -15.82 20.27 -17.76
C LYS A 278 -16.08 19.05 -16.91
N PHE A 279 -15.35 18.94 -15.80
CA PHE A 279 -15.47 17.84 -14.86
C PHE A 279 -15.68 18.40 -13.46
N SER A 280 -16.56 17.79 -12.69
CA SER A 280 -16.57 17.86 -11.23
C SER A 280 -16.60 16.43 -10.73
N TRP A 281 -15.49 15.96 -10.18
CA TRP A 281 -15.38 14.59 -9.74
C TRP A 281 -14.67 14.49 -8.40
N GLN A 282 -15.41 13.93 -7.44
CA GLN A 282 -14.95 13.66 -6.10
C GLN A 282 -14.06 12.41 -6.08
N THR A 283 -12.89 12.50 -6.72
CA THR A 283 -11.96 11.39 -6.94
C THR A 283 -11.35 10.81 -5.67
N GLY A 284 -11.50 11.46 -4.52
CA GLY A 284 -10.91 11.04 -3.26
C GLY A 284 -11.17 9.59 -2.83
N TRP A 285 -12.31 9.01 -3.22
CA TRP A 285 -12.60 7.60 -2.91
C TRP A 285 -11.71 6.61 -3.69
N LEU A 286 -11.14 7.01 -4.83
CA LEU A 286 -10.19 6.19 -5.57
C LEU A 286 -8.90 5.98 -4.77
N TYR A 287 -8.50 6.98 -3.97
CA TYR A 287 -7.31 6.88 -3.13
C TYR A 287 -7.46 5.87 -2.00
N SER A 288 -8.68 5.55 -1.58
CA SER A 288 -8.94 4.47 -0.62
C SER A 288 -8.55 3.09 -1.16
N LEU A 289 -8.51 2.92 -2.49
CA LEU A 289 -8.06 1.67 -3.12
C LEU A 289 -6.55 1.50 -2.97
N ILE A 290 -5.78 2.59 -2.90
CA ILE A 290 -4.33 2.54 -2.65
C ILE A 290 -4.07 1.89 -1.27
N GLY A 291 -4.89 2.23 -0.27
CA GLY A 291 -4.84 1.64 1.07
C GLY A 291 -5.01 0.12 1.12
N LEU A 292 -5.64 -0.48 0.10
CA LEU A 292 -5.87 -1.92 0.02
C LEU A 292 -4.67 -2.69 -0.57
N TYR A 293 -3.71 -2.00 -1.18
CA TYR A 293 -2.56 -2.66 -1.79
C TYR A 293 -1.66 -3.40 -0.78
N PRO A 294 -1.21 -2.80 0.35
CA PRO A 294 -0.35 -3.51 1.29
C PRO A 294 -0.92 -4.82 1.84
N PRO A 295 -2.20 -4.90 2.30
CA PRO A 295 -2.75 -6.19 2.72
C PRO A 295 -2.89 -7.17 1.56
N PHE A 296 -3.30 -6.70 0.38
CA PHE A 296 -3.38 -7.55 -0.81
C PHE A 296 -2.03 -8.20 -1.12
N ASP A 297 -0.94 -7.44 -1.06
CA ASP A 297 0.40 -7.94 -1.35
C ASP A 297 0.82 -9.05 -0.37
N SER A 298 0.70 -8.77 0.93
CA SER A 298 1.08 -9.72 1.99
C SER A 298 0.24 -10.99 1.97
N ILE A 299 -1.08 -10.87 1.80
CA ILE A 299 -1.97 -12.02 1.68
C ILE A 299 -1.62 -12.84 0.43
N SER A 300 -1.44 -12.18 -0.71
CA SER A 300 -1.06 -12.84 -1.96
C SER A 300 0.25 -13.60 -1.83
N PHE A 301 1.24 -12.98 -1.18
CA PHE A 301 2.54 -13.61 -0.94
C PHE A 301 2.41 -14.87 -0.10
N MET A 302 1.71 -14.79 1.04
CA MET A 302 1.49 -15.92 1.93
C MET A 302 0.71 -17.06 1.26
N MET A 303 -0.24 -16.73 0.39
CA MET A 303 -1.06 -17.71 -0.34
C MET A 303 -0.31 -18.40 -1.49
N ILE A 304 0.70 -17.75 -2.07
CA ILE A 304 1.44 -18.29 -3.22
C ILE A 304 2.68 -19.07 -2.76
N VAL A 305 3.40 -18.56 -1.77
CA VAL A 305 4.63 -19.19 -1.29
C VAL A 305 4.30 -20.38 -0.40
N THR A 306 4.74 -21.57 -0.82
CA THR A 306 4.32 -22.83 -0.20
C THR A 306 4.77 -22.95 1.25
N GLU A 307 5.95 -22.42 1.58
CA GLU A 307 6.46 -22.44 2.95
C GLU A 307 5.52 -21.70 3.92
N TYR A 308 5.07 -20.48 3.55
CA TYR A 308 4.10 -19.73 4.36
C TYR A 308 2.81 -20.51 4.56
N ARG A 309 2.25 -21.08 3.49
CA ARG A 309 1.03 -21.89 3.60
C ARG A 309 1.20 -23.09 4.53
N LYS A 310 2.33 -23.79 4.45
CA LYS A 310 2.61 -24.94 5.31
C LYS A 310 2.68 -24.51 6.78
N ILE A 311 3.46 -23.47 7.07
CA ILE A 311 3.58 -22.91 8.42
C ILE A 311 2.20 -22.49 8.95
N ILE A 312 1.40 -21.78 8.15
CA ILE A 312 0.05 -21.35 8.55
C ILE A 312 -0.83 -22.56 8.86
N ALA A 313 -0.83 -23.59 8.00
CA ALA A 313 -1.63 -24.79 8.20
C ALA A 313 -1.19 -25.57 9.45
N GLU A 314 0.11 -25.73 9.67
CA GLU A 314 0.67 -26.39 10.86
C GLU A 314 0.31 -25.63 12.14
N ARG A 315 0.40 -24.31 12.14
CA ARG A 315 0.05 -23.46 13.29
C ARG A 315 -1.45 -23.51 13.57
N TYR A 316 -2.28 -23.42 12.54
CA TYR A 316 -3.73 -23.56 12.67
C TYR A 316 -4.12 -24.92 13.26
N LEU A 317 -3.54 -26.01 12.74
CA LEU A 317 -3.77 -27.36 13.26
C LEU A 317 -3.30 -27.48 14.71
N SER A 318 -2.11 -26.96 15.05
CA SER A 318 -1.58 -27.00 16.42
C SER A 318 -2.45 -26.24 17.41
N PHE A 319 -3.03 -25.10 17.00
CA PHE A 319 -3.93 -24.31 17.82
C PHE A 319 -5.24 -25.06 18.08
N HIS A 320 -5.83 -25.66 17.04
CA HIS A 320 -7.06 -26.45 17.17
C HIS A 320 -6.86 -27.74 17.98
N LEU A 321 -5.72 -28.43 17.84
CA LEU A 321 -5.39 -29.61 18.65
C LEU A 321 -5.24 -29.24 20.13
N LYS A 322 -4.55 -28.15 20.46
CA LYS A 322 -4.44 -27.66 21.85
C LYS A 322 -5.81 -27.34 22.45
N ARG A 323 -6.62 -26.58 21.72
CA ARG A 323 -7.99 -26.22 22.17
C ARG A 323 -8.89 -27.44 22.34
N GLY A 324 -8.72 -28.46 21.50
CA GLY A 324 -9.42 -29.74 21.61
C GLY A 324 -9.02 -30.53 22.86
N MET A 325 -7.74 -30.52 23.24
CA MET A 325 -7.27 -31.15 24.48
C MET A 325 -7.78 -30.41 25.72
N GLU A 326 -7.71 -29.07 25.73
CA GLU A 326 -8.24 -28.24 26.81
C GLU A 326 -9.74 -28.47 27.04
N ASN A 327 -10.54 -28.50 25.97
CA ASN A 327 -11.98 -28.78 26.05
C ASN A 327 -12.29 -30.19 26.57
N LYS A 328 -11.50 -31.21 26.20
CA LYS A 328 -11.64 -32.56 26.75
C LYS A 328 -11.33 -32.60 28.25
N GLN A 329 -10.31 -31.86 28.68
CA GLN A 329 -9.92 -31.78 30.09
C GLN A 329 -10.99 -31.07 30.93
N ILE A 330 -11.58 -29.98 30.42
CA ILE A 330 -12.70 -29.27 31.06
C ILE A 330 -13.95 -30.17 31.14
N ASN A 331 -14.30 -30.87 30.05
CA ASN A 331 -15.44 -31.79 30.05
C ASN A 331 -15.25 -32.95 31.03
N HIS A 332 -14.04 -33.51 31.12
CA HIS A 332 -13.73 -34.55 32.10
C HIS A 332 -13.91 -34.02 33.54
N TYR A 333 -13.46 -32.80 33.81
CA TYR A 333 -13.64 -32.14 35.11
C TYR A 333 -15.12 -31.90 35.44
N TYR A 334 -15.92 -31.46 34.46
CA TYR A 334 -17.35 -31.22 34.61
C TYR A 334 -18.17 -32.49 34.84
N ILE A 335 -17.82 -33.59 34.15
CA ILE A 335 -18.44 -34.91 34.37
C ILE A 335 -18.10 -35.41 35.78
N TYR A 336 -16.85 -35.24 36.22
CA TYR A 336 -16.42 -35.65 37.56
C TYR A 336 -17.15 -34.88 38.67
N THR A 337 -17.30 -33.55 38.54
CA THR A 337 -18.05 -32.74 39.51
C THR A 337 -19.54 -33.06 39.50
N LYS A 338 -20.17 -33.25 38.33
CA LYS A 338 -21.59 -33.64 38.24
C LYS A 338 -21.86 -35.01 38.88
N LYS A 339 -20.94 -35.97 38.74
CA LYS A 339 -21.04 -37.30 39.35
C LYS A 339 -20.94 -37.22 40.88
N ASN A 340 -20.03 -36.40 41.41
CA ASN A 340 -19.90 -36.18 42.84
C ASN A 340 -21.12 -35.46 43.45
N VAL A 341 -21.71 -34.48 42.74
CA VAL A 341 -22.94 -33.80 43.20
C VAL A 341 -24.15 -34.76 43.17
N SER A 342 -24.28 -35.59 42.13
CA SER A 342 -25.34 -36.62 42.06
C SER A 342 -25.22 -37.67 43.16
N SER A 343 -24.01 -38.12 43.49
CA SER A 343 -23.77 -39.04 44.61
C SER A 343 -24.09 -38.38 45.97
N PHE A 344 -23.83 -37.08 46.14
CA PHE A 344 -24.18 -36.35 47.35
C PHE A 344 -25.70 -36.22 47.54
N VAL A 345 -26.45 -35.97 46.46
CA VAL A 345 -27.93 -35.87 46.52
C VAL A 345 -28.58 -37.22 46.80
N THR A 346 -27.98 -38.32 46.34
CA THR A 346 -28.51 -39.69 46.59
C THR A 346 -28.26 -40.17 48.04
N ILE A 347 -27.37 -39.50 48.79
CA ILE A 347 -27.10 -39.82 50.21
C ILE A 347 -28.01 -38.99 51.15
N ILE A 348 -28.63 -37.92 50.64
CA ILE A 348 -29.46 -36.99 51.44
C ILE A 348 -30.98 -37.27 51.27
N VAL A 349 -31.38 -38.07 50.28
CA VAL A 349 -32.76 -38.58 50.10
C VAL A 349 -32.82 -40.02 50.60
#